data_AF-D1YHK3-F1
#
_entry.id   AF-D1YHK3-F1
#
_cell.length_a   1.000
_cell.length_b   1.000
_cell.length_c   1.000
_cell.angle_alpha   90.00
_cell.angle_beta   90.00
_cell.angle_gamma   90.00
#
_symmetry.space_group_name_H-M   'P 1'
#
loop_
_entity.id
_entity.type
_entity.pdbx_description
1 polymer ?
#
loop_
_entity_poly.entity_id
_entity_poly.type
_entity_poly.pdbx_seq_one_letter_code
_entity_poly.pdbx_strand_id
1 'polypeptide(L)'
;MAAHELGHHINGDKGVMYYAHYYDWQEHDAFNRNDDAFKEDQADLYGLNLIWDYASSQGYTCEDPGEFMLQFGIPERLKKVVAKKFESNNDLLF
;
A
#
# COMPACT_ATOMS: atom_id res chain seq x y z
N MET A 1 -6.26 0.94 6.74
CA MET A 1 -6.76 2.25 7.23
C MET A 1 -5.80 2.87 8.25
N ALA A 2 -5.60 2.31 9.45
CA ALA A 2 -4.66 2.90 10.43
C ALA A 2 -3.22 3.07 9.92
N ALA A 3 -2.66 2.06 9.23
CA ALA A 3 -1.32 2.15 8.65
C ALA A 3 -1.22 3.15 7.48
N HIS A 4 -2.33 3.39 6.77
CA HIS A 4 -2.41 4.38 5.70
C HIS A 4 -2.36 5.80 6.27
N GLU A 5 -3.18 6.11 7.29
CA GLU A 5 -3.14 7.43 7.95
C GLU A 5 -1.79 7.72 8.61
N LEU A 6 -1.13 6.68 9.13
CA LEU A 6 0.24 6.81 9.62
C LEU A 6 1.21 7.18 8.49
N GLY A 7 1.02 6.60 7.29
CA GLY A 7 1.78 6.94 6.10
C GLY A 7 1.64 8.42 5.73
N HIS A 8 0.43 8.96 5.72
CA HIS A 8 0.20 10.40 5.52
C HIS A 8 0.98 11.25 6.52
N HIS A 9 0.88 10.94 7.81
CA HIS A 9 1.59 11.66 8.86
C HIS A 9 3.12 11.62 8.69
N ILE A 10 3.67 10.43 8.44
CA ILE A 10 5.12 10.23 8.28
C ILE A 10 5.65 10.90 7.01
N ASN A 11 4.87 10.90 5.94
CA ASN A 11 5.22 11.57 4.69
C ASN A 11 5.13 13.10 4.77
N GLY A 12 4.76 13.66 5.92
CA GLY A 12 4.58 15.10 6.10
C GLY A 12 3.35 15.65 5.38
N ASP A 13 2.42 14.77 5.01
CA ASP A 13 1.13 15.15 4.46
C ASP A 13 0.15 15.45 5.60
N LYS A 14 -0.76 16.40 5.37
CA LYS A 14 -1.71 16.84 6.39
C LYS A 14 -2.84 15.84 6.63
N GLY A 15 -2.92 14.76 5.85
CA GLY A 15 -3.96 13.72 5.97
C GLY A 15 -5.36 14.31 5.81
N VAL A 16 -5.52 15.24 4.86
CA VAL A 16 -6.85 15.80 4.58
C VAL A 16 -7.65 14.69 3.89
N MET A 17 -8.86 14.35 4.36
CA MET A 17 -9.70 13.38 3.67
C MET A 17 -9.95 13.81 2.22
N TYR A 18 -9.22 13.21 1.27
CA TYR A 18 -9.31 13.52 -0.15
C TYR A 18 -10.56 12.90 -0.80
N TYR A 19 -11.25 11.99 -0.10
CA TYR A 19 -12.49 11.33 -0.55
C TYR A 19 -13.79 12.15 -0.36
N ALA A 20 -13.72 13.47 -0.20
CA ALA A 20 -14.90 14.33 -0.09
C ALA A 20 -15.41 14.89 -1.42
N HIS A 21 -14.96 14.35 -2.56
CA HIS A 21 -15.35 14.86 -3.88
C HIS A 21 -16.19 13.85 -4.69
N TYR A 22 -17.38 14.31 -5.09
CA TYR A 22 -18.34 13.69 -6.02
C TYR A 22 -17.81 13.60 -7.46
N TYR A 23 -16.63 13.04 -7.68
CA TYR A 23 -16.14 12.85 -9.05
C TYR A 23 -15.62 11.43 -9.22
N ASP A 24 -16.02 10.82 -10.34
CA ASP A 24 -15.54 9.55 -10.83
C ASP A 24 -14.05 9.41 -10.54
N TRP A 25 -13.66 8.25 -10.00
CA TRP A 25 -12.28 7.82 -9.85
C TRP A 25 -11.55 7.99 -11.19
N GLN A 26 -11.01 9.18 -11.42
CA GLN A 26 -10.07 9.38 -12.49
C GLN A 26 -8.83 8.60 -12.05
N GLU A 27 -8.32 7.77 -12.94
CA GLU A 27 -7.01 7.16 -12.81
C GLU A 27 -6.02 8.32 -12.93
N HIS A 28 -5.73 8.98 -11.81
CA HIS A 28 -4.78 10.09 -11.76
C HIS A 28 -3.39 9.47 -11.90
N ASP A 29 -2.85 9.50 -13.12
CA ASP A 29 -1.43 9.28 -13.33
C ASP A 29 -0.68 10.23 -12.40
N ALA A 30 -0.01 9.66 -11.40
CA ALA A 30 0.70 10.37 -10.35
C ALA A 30 1.99 11.03 -10.90
N PHE A 31 1.84 11.92 -11.88
CA PHE A 31 2.92 12.61 -12.57
C PHE A 31 3.48 13.78 -11.74
N ASN A 32 2.70 14.28 -10.77
CA ASN A 32 3.06 15.40 -9.91
C ASN A 32 3.11 14.97 -8.43
N ARG A 33 4.25 15.18 -7.77
CA ARG A 33 4.46 14.81 -6.36
C ARG A 33 3.59 15.60 -5.36
N ASN A 34 2.91 16.65 -5.82
CA ASN A 34 1.95 17.43 -5.03
C ASN A 34 0.49 17.03 -5.29
N ASP A 35 0.23 16.05 -6.15
CA ASP A 35 -1.12 15.55 -6.43
C ASP A 35 -1.64 14.71 -5.26
N ASP A 36 -2.93 14.81 -4.98
CA ASP A 36 -3.55 14.12 -3.85
C ASP A 36 -3.56 12.60 -4.07
N ALA A 37 -3.71 12.13 -5.31
CA ALA A 37 -3.61 10.70 -5.63
C ALA A 37 -2.19 10.15 -5.42
N PHE A 38 -1.16 10.95 -5.71
CA PHE A 38 0.22 10.56 -5.38
C PHE A 38 0.41 10.40 -3.87
N LYS A 39 -0.12 11.30 -3.06
CA LYS A 39 0.01 11.23 -1.59
C LYS A 39 -0.74 10.05 -1.00
N GLU A 40 -1.95 9.79 -1.49
CA GLU A 40 -2.74 8.60 -1.15
C GLU A 40 -1.99 7.30 -1.49
N ASP A 41 -1.39 7.23 -2.69
CA ASP A 41 -0.56 6.09 -3.11
C ASP A 41 0.67 5.94 -2.20
N GLN A 42 1.40 7.02 -1.89
CA GLN A 42 2.54 6.97 -0.98
C GLN A 42 2.16 6.54 0.45
N ALA A 43 0.99 6.95 0.94
CA ALA A 43 0.46 6.55 2.24
C ALA A 43 0.10 5.05 2.26
N ASP A 44 -0.54 4.56 1.20
CA ASP A 44 -0.81 3.15 1.01
C ASP A 44 0.48 2.30 0.94
N LEU A 45 1.49 2.75 0.18
CA LEU A 45 2.77 2.07 0.06
C LEU A 45 3.52 2.01 1.38
N TYR A 46 3.51 3.10 2.15
CA TYR A 46 4.09 3.12 3.50
C TYR A 46 3.40 2.08 4.39
N GLY A 47 2.06 2.08 4.42
CA GLY A 47 1.30 1.15 5.23
C GLY A 47 1.54 -0.31 4.84
N LEU A 48 1.60 -0.60 3.53
CA LEU A 48 1.92 -1.94 3.03
C LEU A 48 3.32 -2.38 3.46
N ASN A 49 4.33 -1.53 3.32
CA ASN A 49 5.71 -1.87 3.70
C ASN A 49 5.82 -2.10 5.20
N LEU A 50 5.18 -1.27 6.03
CA LEU A 50 5.16 -1.46 7.48
C LEU A 50 4.56 -2.82 7.88
N ILE A 51 3.42 -3.18 7.29
CA ILE A 51 2.76 -4.47 7.55
C ILE A 51 3.65 -5.62 7.08
N TRP A 52 4.22 -5.50 5.89
CA TRP A 52 5.11 -6.51 5.32
C TRP A 52 6.32 -6.75 6.22
N ASP A 53 7.04 -5.70 6.58
CA ASP A 53 8.26 -5.79 7.38
C ASP A 53 7.96 -6.37 8.76
N TYR A 54 6.83 -5.97 9.35
CA TYR A 54 6.35 -6.57 10.59
C TYR A 54 6.06 -8.07 10.42
N ALA A 55 5.26 -8.45 9.42
CA ALA A 55 4.93 -9.85 9.16
C ALA A 55 6.17 -10.71 8.91
N SER A 56 7.11 -10.23 8.09
CA SER A 56 8.39 -10.88 7.83
C SER A 56 9.23 -11.01 9.10
N SER A 57 9.27 -9.98 9.96
CA SER A 57 9.99 -10.03 11.25
C SER A 57 9.43 -11.09 12.21
N GLN A 58 8.15 -11.43 12.07
CA GLN A 58 7.48 -12.48 12.86
C GLN A 58 7.61 -13.87 12.21
N GLY A 59 8.30 -13.98 11.06
CA GLY A 59 8.43 -15.23 10.31
C GLY A 59 7.13 -15.66 9.62
N TYR A 60 6.19 -14.74 9.37
CA TYR A 60 5.01 -15.06 8.59
C TYR A 60 5.39 -15.39 7.14
N THR A 61 4.85 -16.50 6.64
CA THR A 61 5.07 -16.97 5.28
C THR A 61 3.73 -17.34 4.66
N CYS A 62 3.55 -17.04 3.37
CA CYS A 62 2.49 -17.57 2.54
C CYS A 62 2.99 -17.66 1.09
N GLU A 63 2.34 -18.50 0.28
CA GLU A 63 2.74 -18.73 -1.11
C GLU A 63 1.93 -17.85 -2.09
N ASP A 64 0.74 -17.43 -1.67
CA ASP A 64 -0.16 -16.63 -2.49
C ASP A 64 -0.24 -15.17 -1.98
N PRO A 65 -0.07 -14.17 -2.87
CA PRO A 65 -0.28 -12.77 -2.54
C PRO A 65 -1.68 -12.46 -2.00
N GLY A 66 -2.71 -13.17 -2.46
CA GLY A 66 -4.10 -13.01 -2.03
C GLY A 66 -4.31 -13.42 -0.57
N GLU A 67 -3.66 -14.50 -0.13
CA GLU A 67 -3.66 -14.91 1.29
C GLU A 67 -3.07 -13.83 2.20
N PHE A 68 -1.95 -13.23 1.81
CA PHE A 68 -1.36 -12.11 2.54
C PHE A 68 -2.33 -10.93 2.62
N MET A 69 -2.96 -10.58 1.49
CA MET A 69 -3.90 -9.47 1.45
C MET A 69 -5.11 -9.69 2.34
N LEU A 70 -5.67 -10.91 2.35
CA LEU A 70 -6.79 -11.28 3.21
C LEU A 70 -6.40 -11.25 4.69
N GLN A 71 -5.25 -11.82 5.03
CA GLN A 71 -4.78 -11.92 6.41
C GLN A 71 -4.55 -10.56 7.06
N PHE A 72 -4.00 -9.60 6.30
CA PHE A 72 -3.64 -8.27 6.82
C PHE A 72 -4.62 -7.17 6.41
N GLY A 73 -5.73 -7.52 5.76
CA GLY A 73 -6.75 -6.55 5.34
C GLY A 73 -6.23 -5.52 4.34
N ILE A 74 -5.36 -5.95 3.41
CA ILE A 74 -4.81 -5.09 2.36
C ILE A 74 -5.88 -4.85 1.28
N PRO A 75 -6.16 -3.59 0.90
CA PRO A 75 -7.20 -3.27 -0.07
C PRO A 75 -6.85 -3.74 -1.49
N GLU A 76 -7.87 -4.12 -2.28
CA GLU A 76 -7.71 -4.69 -3.63
C GLU A 76 -6.92 -3.79 -4.59
N ARG A 77 -7.01 -2.46 -4.42
CA ARG A 77 -6.24 -1.49 -5.24
C ARG A 77 -4.72 -1.70 -5.16
N LEU A 78 -4.21 -2.30 -4.08
CA LEU A 78 -2.77 -2.60 -3.90
C LEU A 78 -2.35 -3.97 -4.43
N LYS A 79 -3.26 -4.76 -5.00
CA LYS A 79 -2.98 -6.12 -5.48
C LYS A 79 -1.77 -6.23 -6.39
N LYS A 80 -1.65 -5.33 -7.37
CA LYS A 80 -0.51 -5.30 -8.30
C LYS A 80 0.82 -5.03 -7.59
N VAL A 81 0.80 -4.20 -6.54
CA VAL A 81 1.99 -3.87 -5.74
C VAL A 81 2.39 -5.08 -4.89
N VAL A 82 1.43 -5.72 -4.24
CA VAL A 82 1.67 -6.93 -3.43
C VAL A 82 2.24 -8.05 -4.30
N ALA A 83 1.62 -8.33 -5.46
CA ALA A 83 2.12 -9.35 -6.40
C ALA A 83 3.58 -9.10 -6.81
N LYS A 84 3.93 -7.87 -7.20
CA LYS A 84 5.33 -7.48 -7.51
C LYS A 84 6.26 -7.66 -6.32
N LYS A 85 5.79 -7.38 -5.11
CA LYS A 85 6.59 -7.55 -3.88
C LYS A 85 6.88 -9.03 -3.62
N PHE A 86 5.90 -9.91 -3.82
CA PHE A 86 6.11 -11.36 -3.78
C PHE A 86 7.10 -11.82 -4.85
N GLU A 87 6.91 -11.41 -6.12
CA GLU A 87 7.83 -11.74 -7.21
C GLU A 87 9.28 -11.33 -6.90
N SER A 88 9.47 -10.11 -6.38
CA SER A 88 10.80 -9.57 -6.04
C SER A 88 11.44 -10.21 -4.80
N ASN A 89 10.65 -10.86 -3.94
CA ASN A 89 11.14 -11.56 -2.75
C ASN A 89 11.14 -13.09 -2.93
N ASN A 90 10.65 -13.60 -4.07
CA ASN A 90 10.70 -15.01 -4.44
C ASN A 90 12.07 -15.45 -5.00
N ASP A 91 13.08 -14.56 -5.00
CA ASP A 91 14.46 -14.80 -5.45
C ASP A 91 15.24 -15.84 -4.60
N LEU A 92 14.58 -16.58 -3.70
CA LEU A 92 15.18 -17.61 -2.84
C LEU A 92 14.43 -18.95 -2.87
N LEU A 93 14.15 -19.47 -4.06
CA LEU A 93 13.89 -20.91 -4.24
C LEU A 93 14.29 -21.34 -5.66
N PHE A 94 15.59 -21.36 -6.00
CA PHE A 94 16.24 -22.38 -6.87
C PHE A 94 17.77 -22.30 -6.75
#